data_AF-A0AAV4LNN5-F1
#
_entry.id   AF-A0AAV4LNN5-F1
#
_cell.length_a   1.000
_cell.length_b   1.000
_cell.length_c   1.000
_cell.angle_alpha   90.00
_cell.angle_beta   90.00
_cell.angle_gamma   90.00
#
_symmetry.space_group_name_H-M   'P 1'
#
loop_
_entity.id
_entity.type
_entity.pdbx_description
1 polymer ?
#
loop_
_entity_poly.entity_id
_entity_poly.type
_entity_poly.pdbx_seq_one_letter_code
_entity_poly.pdbx_strand_id
1 'polypeptide(L)'
;MAVDSQGILLFQLTQGLPFYSQVLCSRHDSEKSTGQSRELPEGRTLFVRSLDPLLAQESIARALSRFGDAELYPLSKASKSDPGRPERPGMFHAVFDESKPITKLLSGQSKGSGTVIPAKSHKSKDGATLLSAALEGRRAQYRGMDILQKCADECLVAYDIEEDVERRLEKEVIVDDEGFTLVTQGPAAVKGGVTRRSGKRKRESTATTVDFYRFPNKERIMQEAGEQSASDTTGAPTEH
;
A
#
# COMPACT_ATOMS: atom_id res chain seq x y z
N MET A 1 -32.37 13.39 -30.56
CA MET A 1 -31.36 13.21 -29.50
C MET A 1 -31.56 14.34 -28.51
N ALA A 2 -32.11 14.06 -27.34
CA ALA A 2 -32.25 15.06 -26.28
C ALA A 2 -30.85 15.43 -25.81
N VAL A 3 -30.53 16.73 -25.79
CA VAL A 3 -29.26 17.20 -25.23
C VAL A 3 -29.41 17.12 -23.72
N ASP A 4 -28.63 16.24 -23.09
CA ASP A 4 -28.62 16.12 -21.64
C ASP A 4 -28.36 17.49 -21.03
N SER A 5 -29.27 17.94 -20.17
CA SER A 5 -29.12 19.21 -19.47
C SER A 5 -27.99 19.06 -18.44
N GLN A 6 -26.82 19.58 -18.78
CA GLN A 6 -25.64 19.60 -17.93
C GLN A 6 -25.46 21.00 -17.34
N GLY A 7 -25.25 21.06 -16.03
CA GLY A 7 -24.84 22.24 -15.29
C GLY A 7 -23.40 22.10 -14.77
N ILE A 8 -22.73 23.24 -14.58
CA ILE A 8 -21.40 23.38 -14.03
C ILE A 8 -21.47 24.27 -12.78
N LEU A 9 -21.07 23.75 -11.63
CA LEU A 9 -20.87 24.53 -10.42
C LEU A 9 -19.38 24.86 -10.29
N LEU A 10 -19.07 26.14 -10.08
CA LEU A 10 -17.70 26.64 -9.97
C LEU A 10 -17.41 26.97 -8.50
N PHE A 11 -16.60 26.15 -7.84
CA PHE A 11 -16.20 26.34 -6.45
C PHE A 11 -14.93 27.20 -6.41
N GLN A 12 -15.05 28.44 -5.94
CA GLN A 12 -13.89 29.31 -5.81
C GLN A 12 -12.97 28.79 -4.70
N LEU A 13 -11.72 28.45 -5.03
CA LEU A 13 -10.78 27.85 -4.07
C LEU A 13 -10.27 28.87 -3.04
N THR A 14 -10.00 30.10 -3.50
CA THR A 14 -9.43 31.17 -2.67
C THR A 14 -10.16 32.47 -2.96
N GLN A 15 -10.52 33.21 -1.91
CA GLN A 15 -11.18 34.51 -2.06
C GLN A 15 -10.27 35.47 -2.82
N GLY A 16 -10.83 36.16 -3.82
CA GLY A 16 -10.12 37.17 -4.60
C GLY A 16 -9.24 36.61 -5.73
N LEU A 17 -9.10 35.29 -5.85
CA LEU A 17 -8.39 34.66 -6.96
C LEU A 17 -9.37 34.02 -7.96
N PRO A 18 -9.05 34.02 -9.27
CA PRO A 18 -9.88 33.43 -10.32
C PRO A 18 -9.65 31.92 -10.47
N PHE A 19 -9.38 31.21 -9.36
CA PHE A 19 -9.18 29.76 -9.37
C PHE A 19 -10.45 29.05 -8.88
N TYR A 20 -10.98 28.18 -9.74
CA TYR A 20 -12.22 27.45 -9.49
C TYR A 20 -12.03 25.96 -9.68
N SER A 21 -12.61 25.18 -8.78
CA SER A 21 -12.88 23.76 -8.99
C SER A 21 -14.23 23.60 -9.67
N GLN A 22 -14.28 22.72 -10.68
CA GLN A 22 -15.50 22.48 -11.45
C GLN A 22 -16.19 21.21 -10.96
N VAL A 23 -17.48 21.33 -10.68
CA VAL A 23 -18.36 20.21 -10.37
C VAL A 23 -19.43 20.13 -11.44
N LEU A 24 -19.41 19.03 -12.18
CA LEU A 24 -20.37 18.76 -13.24
C LEU A 24 -21.62 18.15 -12.63
N CYS A 25 -22.78 18.66 -13.04
CA CYS A 25 -24.08 18.29 -12.55
C CYS A 25 -24.91 17.85 -13.75
N SER A 26 -25.42 16.62 -13.75
CA SER A 26 -26.38 16.16 -14.75
C SER A 26 -27.61 15.58 -14.07
N ARG A 27 -28.76 15.66 -14.73
CA ARG A 27 -29.94 14.94 -14.27
C ARG A 27 -29.66 13.44 -14.24
N HIS A 28 -30.13 12.75 -13.22
CA HIS A 28 -30.01 11.29 -13.16
C HIS A 28 -31.09 10.66 -14.03
N ASP A 29 -30.68 9.90 -15.05
CA ASP A 29 -31.57 9.10 -15.88
C ASP A 29 -31.68 7.68 -15.31
N SER A 30 -32.87 7.35 -14.82
CA SER A 30 -33.18 6.06 -14.18
C SER A 30 -32.88 4.84 -15.05
N GLU A 31 -33.06 4.98 -16.38
CA GLU A 31 -33.02 3.88 -17.35
C GLU A 31 -31.69 3.11 -17.43
N LYS A 32 -30.59 3.63 -16.87
CA LYS A 32 -29.25 3.02 -17.01
C LYS A 32 -28.66 2.48 -15.72
N SER A 33 -29.36 2.55 -14.58
CA SER A 33 -28.78 2.10 -13.30
C SER A 33 -28.77 0.57 -13.21
N THR A 34 -27.65 -0.01 -13.64
CA THR A 34 -27.39 -1.45 -13.62
C THR A 34 -27.02 -1.87 -12.19
N GLY A 35 -28.03 -2.15 -11.37
CA GLY A 35 -28.02 -3.36 -10.55
C GLY A 35 -27.65 -3.31 -9.06
N GLN A 36 -27.28 -2.19 -8.42
CA GLN A 36 -26.99 -2.20 -6.97
C GLN A 36 -27.34 -0.94 -6.17
N SER A 37 -27.87 0.11 -6.79
CA SER A 37 -28.19 1.34 -6.07
C SER A 37 -29.58 1.25 -5.47
N ARG A 38 -29.73 1.66 -4.20
CA ARG A 38 -31.01 1.99 -3.57
C ARG A 38 -31.94 2.66 -4.59
N GLU A 39 -33.23 2.33 -4.57
CA GLU A 39 -34.24 3.02 -5.38
C GLU A 39 -34.18 4.51 -5.07
N LEU A 40 -33.59 5.27 -6.00
CA LEU A 40 -33.40 6.71 -5.89
C LEU A 40 -34.60 7.39 -6.55
N PRO A 41 -35.22 8.41 -5.93
CA PRO A 41 -36.42 9.03 -6.47
C PRO A 41 -36.15 9.69 -7.82
N GLU A 42 -36.92 9.30 -8.84
CA GLU A 42 -36.79 9.83 -10.18
C GLU A 42 -37.14 11.32 -10.23
N GLY A 43 -36.37 12.10 -10.99
CA GLY A 43 -36.59 13.54 -11.15
C GLY A 43 -36.23 14.41 -9.93
N ARG A 44 -35.88 13.80 -8.80
CA ARG A 44 -35.34 14.47 -7.59
C ARG A 44 -33.85 14.19 -7.38
N THR A 45 -33.24 13.45 -8.30
CA THR A 45 -31.85 13.04 -8.20
C THR A 45 -30.98 13.68 -9.26
N LEU A 46 -29.81 14.12 -8.81
CA LEU A 46 -28.80 14.78 -9.61
C LEU A 46 -27.51 13.96 -9.50
N PHE A 47 -26.92 13.63 -10.65
CA PHE A 47 -25.60 13.03 -10.71
C PHE A 47 -24.54 14.14 -10.68
N VAL A 48 -23.70 14.10 -9.66
CA VAL A 48 -22.70 15.12 -9.37
C VAL A 48 -21.31 14.50 -9.53
N ARG A 49 -20.48 15.11 -10.37
CA ARG A 49 -19.09 14.69 -10.60
C ARG A 49 -18.13 15.84 -10.27
N SER A 50 -17.36 15.68 -9.21
CA SER A 50 -16.23 16.56 -8.92
C SER A 50 -15.06 16.23 -9.83
N LEU A 51 -14.48 17.26 -10.46
CA LEU A 51 -13.20 17.12 -11.16
C LEU A 51 -12.00 17.31 -10.23
N ASP A 52 -12.22 17.88 -9.04
CA ASP A 52 -11.19 18.10 -8.04
C ASP A 52 -11.28 17.04 -6.93
N PRO A 53 -10.24 16.21 -6.75
CA PRO A 53 -10.21 15.21 -5.68
C PRO A 53 -10.09 15.83 -4.28
N LEU A 54 -9.70 17.10 -4.18
CA LEU A 54 -9.55 17.79 -2.89
C LEU A 54 -10.88 18.37 -2.38
N LEU A 55 -11.91 18.40 -3.21
CA LEU A 55 -13.21 18.95 -2.84
C LEU A 55 -13.99 17.96 -1.97
N ALA A 56 -14.11 18.29 -0.69
CA ALA A 56 -14.82 17.45 0.28
C ALA A 56 -16.33 17.31 -0.05
N GLN A 57 -16.90 16.14 0.27
CA GLN A 57 -18.33 15.86 0.08
C GLN A 57 -19.21 16.89 0.80
N GLU A 58 -18.86 17.27 2.03
CA GLU A 58 -19.58 18.27 2.82
C GLU A 58 -19.64 19.64 2.13
N SER A 59 -18.55 20.02 1.46
CA SER A 59 -18.47 21.27 0.71
C SER A 59 -19.45 21.28 -0.46
N ILE A 60 -19.59 20.15 -1.16
CA ILE A 60 -20.55 19.97 -2.24
C ILE A 60 -21.99 19.97 -1.67
N ALA A 61 -22.25 19.23 -0.60
CA ALA A 61 -23.57 19.18 0.04
C ALA A 61 -24.04 20.59 0.47
N ARG A 62 -23.16 21.35 1.12
CA ARG A 62 -23.44 22.74 1.55
C ARG A 62 -23.57 23.73 0.39
N ALA A 63 -22.93 23.45 -0.73
CA ALA A 63 -23.13 24.21 -1.96
C ALA A 63 -24.52 23.96 -2.54
N LEU A 64 -24.96 22.70 -2.55
CA LEU A 64 -26.27 22.29 -3.05
C LEU A 64 -27.41 22.75 -2.13
N SER A 65 -27.17 22.84 -0.82
CA SER A 65 -28.14 23.34 0.16
C SER A 65 -28.63 24.77 -0.10
N ARG A 66 -27.93 25.54 -0.95
CA ARG A 66 -28.36 26.87 -1.40
C ARG A 66 -29.55 26.84 -2.35
N PHE A 67 -29.76 25.72 -3.01
CA PHE A 67 -30.85 25.54 -3.98
C PHE A 67 -32.04 24.83 -3.34
N GLY A 68 -31.78 23.98 -2.34
CA GLY A 68 -32.77 23.27 -1.54
C GLY A 68 -32.07 22.21 -0.67
N ASP A 69 -32.78 21.63 0.28
CA ASP A 69 -32.25 20.56 1.13
C ASP A 69 -31.90 19.35 0.26
N ALA A 70 -30.63 18.94 0.35
CA ALA A 70 -30.03 17.95 -0.52
C ALA A 70 -29.17 16.97 0.28
N GLU A 71 -29.47 15.69 0.17
CA GLU A 71 -28.68 14.61 0.71
C GLU A 71 -27.71 14.10 -0.35
N LEU A 72 -26.42 14.01 0.00
CA LEU A 72 -25.37 13.62 -0.93
C LEU A 72 -24.87 12.21 -0.62
N TYR A 73 -25.09 11.29 -1.55
CA TYR A 73 -24.70 9.89 -1.45
C TYR A 73 -23.47 9.63 -2.34
N PRO A 74 -22.33 9.17 -1.78
CA PRO A 74 -21.15 8.85 -2.57
C PRO A 74 -21.42 7.61 -3.44
N LEU A 75 -21.07 7.68 -4.73
CA LEU A 75 -21.01 6.47 -5.55
C LEU A 75 -19.61 5.86 -5.39
N SER A 76 -19.53 4.80 -4.58
CA SER A 76 -18.43 3.85 -4.68
C SER A 76 -18.54 3.14 -6.02
N LYS A 77 -17.90 3.69 -7.05
CA LYS A 77 -17.58 2.88 -8.22
C LYS A 77 -16.51 1.90 -7.75
N ALA A 78 -16.95 0.73 -7.31
CA ALA A 78 -16.12 -0.46 -7.22
C ALA A 78 -15.64 -0.76 -8.65
N SER A 79 -14.58 -0.08 -9.09
CA SER A 79 -13.92 -0.46 -10.33
C SER A 79 -13.32 -1.83 -10.05
N LYS A 80 -14.00 -2.87 -10.53
CA LYS A 80 -13.55 -4.28 -10.43
C LYS A 80 -12.15 -4.49 -10.98
N SER A 81 -11.60 -3.52 -11.71
CA SER A 81 -10.29 -3.55 -12.33
C SER A 81 -9.12 -3.33 -11.37
N ASP A 82 -9.31 -2.81 -10.15
CA ASP A 82 -8.16 -2.49 -9.29
C ASP A 82 -8.49 -2.47 -7.78
N PRO A 83 -8.48 -3.62 -7.08
CA PRO A 83 -8.87 -3.73 -5.67
C PRO A 83 -7.91 -3.03 -4.69
N GLY A 84 -6.78 -2.49 -5.15
CA GLY A 84 -5.80 -1.79 -4.30
C GLY A 84 -5.79 -0.26 -4.44
N ARG A 85 -6.56 0.30 -5.39
CA ARG A 85 -6.57 1.76 -5.59
C ARG A 85 -7.57 2.37 -4.62
N PRO A 86 -7.17 3.32 -3.76
CA PRO A 86 -8.12 4.02 -2.90
C PRO A 86 -9.20 4.62 -3.80
N GLU A 87 -10.46 4.24 -3.54
CA GLU A 87 -11.61 4.76 -4.28
C GLU A 87 -11.51 6.27 -4.26
N ARG A 88 -11.58 6.90 -5.45
CA ARG A 88 -11.58 8.35 -5.54
C ARG A 88 -13.03 8.81 -5.43
N PRO A 89 -13.48 9.38 -4.30
CA PRO A 89 -14.84 9.89 -4.16
C PRO A 89 -14.98 11.17 -4.99
N GLY A 90 -15.20 11.01 -6.29
CA GLY A 90 -15.43 12.11 -7.23
C GLY A 90 -16.82 12.10 -7.84
N MET A 91 -17.67 11.11 -7.49
CA MET A 91 -19.00 10.94 -8.06
C MET A 91 -20.00 10.73 -6.94
N PHE A 92 -21.12 11.45 -7.00
CA PHE A 92 -22.14 11.49 -5.97
C PHE A 92 -23.53 11.54 -6.60
N HIS A 93 -24.53 11.00 -5.90
CA HIS A 93 -25.93 11.26 -6.14
C HIS A 93 -26.41 12.29 -5.12
N ALA A 94 -26.89 13.44 -5.59
CA ALA A 94 -27.59 14.39 -4.75
C ALA A 94 -29.10 14.14 -4.87
N VAL A 95 -29.75 13.83 -3.76
CA VAL A 95 -31.20 13.66 -3.65
C VAL A 95 -31.78 14.92 -3.03
N PHE A 96 -32.67 15.61 -3.72
CA PHE A 96 -33.38 16.77 -3.20
C PHE A 96 -34.77 16.38 -2.72
N ASP A 97 -35.29 17.09 -1.71
CA ASP A 97 -36.66 16.88 -1.24
C ASP A 97 -37.69 17.28 -2.31
N GLU A 98 -37.43 18.38 -3.02
CA GLU A 98 -38.25 18.90 -4.12
C GLU A 98 -37.54 18.82 -5.47
N SER A 99 -38.29 18.83 -6.57
CA SER A 99 -37.73 18.85 -7.94
C SER A 99 -37.41 20.26 -8.47
N LYS A 100 -37.98 21.31 -7.87
CA LYS A 100 -37.76 22.71 -8.27
C LYS A 100 -36.31 23.19 -8.15
N PRO A 101 -35.52 22.79 -7.13
CA PRO A 101 -34.11 23.13 -7.03
C PRO A 101 -33.30 22.67 -8.24
N ILE A 102 -33.59 21.47 -8.74
CA ILE A 102 -32.87 20.85 -9.87
C ILE A 102 -33.14 21.63 -11.15
N THR A 103 -34.41 21.95 -11.42
CA THR A 103 -34.75 22.74 -12.61
C THR A 103 -34.12 24.12 -12.54
N LYS A 104 -34.14 24.79 -11.37
CA LYS A 104 -33.48 26.08 -11.17
C LYS A 104 -31.96 26.01 -11.37
N LEU A 105 -31.32 24.96 -10.86
CA LEU A 105 -29.87 24.76 -10.97
C LEU A 105 -29.46 24.50 -12.42
N LEU A 106 -30.23 23.72 -13.17
CA LEU A 106 -29.94 23.40 -14.57
C LEU A 106 -30.38 24.50 -15.54
N SER A 107 -31.48 25.22 -15.27
CA SER A 107 -31.98 26.27 -16.15
C SER A 107 -31.17 27.56 -16.07
N GLY A 108 -30.54 27.83 -14.92
CA GLY A 108 -29.67 29.00 -14.73
C GLY A 108 -28.34 28.91 -15.49
N GLN A 109 -28.02 27.73 -16.04
CA GLN A 109 -26.76 27.44 -16.72
C GLN A 109 -26.93 27.70 -18.22
N SER A 110 -26.84 28.96 -18.64
CA SER A 110 -26.68 29.24 -20.07
C SER A 110 -25.31 28.72 -20.53
N LYS A 111 -25.20 28.30 -21.80
CA LYS A 111 -23.99 27.66 -22.37
C LYS A 111 -22.70 28.40 -21.97
N GLY A 112 -21.99 27.90 -20.97
CA GLY A 112 -20.70 28.41 -20.49
C GLY A 112 -20.73 29.27 -19.22
N SER A 113 -21.91 29.68 -18.72
CA SER A 113 -22.03 30.43 -17.47
C SER A 113 -22.29 29.48 -16.30
N GLY A 114 -21.22 29.06 -15.62
CA GLY A 114 -21.32 28.26 -14.41
C GLY A 114 -21.78 29.08 -13.20
N THR A 115 -22.51 28.47 -12.26
CA THR A 115 -22.85 29.15 -11.01
C THR A 115 -21.63 29.19 -10.10
N VAL A 116 -21.18 30.39 -9.74
CA VAL A 116 -20.01 30.57 -8.87
C VAL A 116 -20.42 30.46 -7.40
N ILE A 117 -19.72 29.56 -6.69
CA ILE A 117 -19.87 29.31 -5.26
C ILE A 117 -18.65 29.92 -4.55
N PRO A 118 -18.84 30.96 -3.72
CA PRO A 118 -17.75 31.69 -3.09
C PRO A 118 -17.02 30.84 -2.05
N ALA A 119 -15.71 31.04 -1.95
CA ALA A 119 -14.79 30.32 -1.06
C ALA A 119 -15.20 30.30 0.43
N LYS A 120 -15.88 31.35 0.90
CA LYS A 120 -16.38 31.45 2.29
C LYS A 120 -17.34 30.32 2.65
N SER A 121 -18.04 29.79 1.66
CA SER A 121 -19.12 28.85 1.91
C SER A 121 -18.64 27.45 2.25
N HIS A 122 -17.47 27.03 1.80
CA HIS A 122 -17.04 25.63 1.88
C HIS A 122 -15.79 25.39 2.74
N LYS A 123 -15.43 26.33 3.63
CA LYS A 123 -14.49 26.00 4.72
C LYS A 123 -15.21 25.03 5.67
N SER A 124 -14.70 23.79 5.81
CA SER A 124 -15.20 22.87 6.83
C SER A 124 -15.01 23.53 8.20
N LYS A 125 -15.97 23.35 9.12
CA LYS A 125 -15.83 23.89 10.49
C LYS A 125 -14.63 23.28 11.20
N ASP A 126 -14.28 22.06 10.82
CA ASP A 126 -13.23 21.27 11.46
C ASP A 126 -11.83 21.58 10.93
N GLY A 127 -11.69 22.46 9.93
CA GLY A 127 -10.39 22.95 9.44
C GLY A 127 -9.48 21.90 8.80
N ALA A 128 -9.84 20.61 8.88
CA ALA A 128 -9.12 19.52 8.25
C ALA A 128 -9.34 19.58 6.74
N THR A 129 -8.38 20.18 6.04
CA THR A 129 -8.28 20.12 4.58
C THR A 129 -7.99 18.69 4.11
N LEU A 130 -8.37 18.34 2.88
CA LEU A 130 -8.01 17.03 2.32
C LEU A 130 -6.48 16.83 2.26
N LEU A 131 -5.73 17.93 2.07
CA LEU A 131 -4.28 17.93 2.19
C LEU A 131 -3.81 17.61 3.61
N SER A 132 -4.39 18.22 4.65
CA SER A 132 -4.01 17.90 6.04
C SER A 132 -4.37 16.46 6.39
N ALA A 133 -5.54 15.95 5.96
CA ALA A 133 -5.89 14.54 6.13
C ALA A 133 -4.92 13.60 5.38
N ALA A 134 -4.51 13.96 4.17
CA ALA A 134 -3.51 13.20 3.41
C ALA A 134 -2.11 13.26 4.03
N LEU A 135 -1.73 14.43 4.57
CA LEU A 135 -0.47 14.62 5.30
C LEU A 135 -0.50 13.86 6.63
N GLU A 136 -1.61 13.83 7.35
CA GLU A 136 -1.81 13.01 8.55
C GLU A 136 -1.73 11.52 8.22
N GLY A 137 -2.37 11.09 7.13
CA GLY A 137 -2.25 9.72 6.63
C GLY A 137 -0.79 9.34 6.31
N ARG A 138 -0.02 10.24 5.67
CA ARG A 138 1.43 10.03 5.48
C ARG A 138 2.21 10.09 6.78
N ARG A 139 1.90 11.00 7.70
CA ARG A 139 2.54 11.05 9.03
C ARG A 139 2.29 9.76 9.82
N ALA A 140 1.11 9.15 9.69
CA ALA A 140 0.84 7.84 10.28
C ALA A 140 1.67 6.71 9.64
N GLN A 141 2.08 6.85 8.37
CA GLN A 141 3.03 5.92 7.73
C GLN A 141 4.45 6.12 8.27
N TYR A 142 4.87 7.35 8.52
CA TYR A 142 6.13 7.66 9.19
C TYR A 142 5.95 7.53 10.72
N ARG A 143 5.88 6.30 11.21
CA ARG A 143 5.96 6.05 12.65
C ARG A 143 7.25 6.65 13.19
N GLY A 144 7.17 7.32 14.34
CA GLY A 144 8.35 7.87 15.00
C GLY A 144 9.41 6.80 15.20
N MET A 145 10.69 7.19 15.17
CA MET A 145 11.83 6.28 15.28
C MET A 145 11.70 5.32 16.47
N ASP A 146 11.23 5.84 17.61
CA ASP A 146 11.03 5.06 18.85
C ASP A 146 9.96 3.96 18.68
N ILE A 147 8.89 4.25 17.93
CA ILE A 147 7.82 3.27 17.66
C ILE A 147 8.33 2.18 16.73
N LEU A 148 9.11 2.57 15.71
CA LEU A 148 9.69 1.61 14.77
C LEU A 148 10.69 0.69 15.47
N GLN A 149 11.53 1.25 16.33
CA GLN A 149 12.49 0.49 17.13
C GLN A 149 11.77 -0.48 18.06
N LYS A 150 10.77 -0.02 18.81
CA LYS A 150 9.97 -0.89 19.69
C LYS A 150 9.32 -2.06 18.92
N CYS A 151 8.74 -1.79 17.74
CA CYS A 151 8.16 -2.86 16.91
C CYS A 151 9.22 -3.85 16.39
N ALA A 152 10.43 -3.37 16.07
CA ALA A 152 11.52 -4.25 15.65
C ALA A 152 12.01 -5.12 16.81
N ASP A 153 12.20 -4.55 18.00
CA ASP A 153 12.61 -5.27 19.21
C ASP A 153 11.58 -6.32 19.60
N GLU A 154 10.28 -5.99 19.57
CA GLU A 154 9.19 -6.93 19.82
C GLU A 154 9.20 -8.10 18.82
N CYS A 155 9.42 -7.83 17.53
CA CYS A 155 9.52 -8.88 16.51
C CYS A 155 10.73 -9.79 16.70
N LEU A 156 11.89 -9.24 17.09
CA LEU A 156 13.10 -10.04 17.35
C LEU A 156 12.92 -10.94 18.57
N VAL A 157 12.34 -10.40 19.65
CA VAL A 157 12.04 -11.20 20.86
C VAL A 157 11.04 -12.31 20.54
N ALA A 158 9.99 -12.02 19.75
CA ALA A 158 9.03 -13.04 19.33
C ALA A 158 9.70 -14.15 18.51
N TYR A 159 10.58 -13.78 17.59
CA TYR A 159 11.33 -14.74 16.78
C TYR A 159 12.24 -15.63 17.63
N ASP A 160 12.98 -15.05 18.58
CA ASP A 160 13.86 -15.82 19.47
C ASP A 160 13.06 -16.82 20.32
N ILE A 161 11.87 -16.43 20.80
CA ILE A 161 10.96 -17.31 21.53
C ILE A 161 10.46 -18.45 20.63
N GLU A 162 10.03 -18.15 19.41
CA GLU A 162 9.57 -19.15 18.44
C GLU A 162 10.68 -20.16 18.11
N GLU A 163 11.90 -19.68 17.83
CA GLU A 163 13.05 -20.53 17.54
C GLU A 163 13.41 -21.43 18.73
N ASP A 164 13.38 -20.91 19.96
CA ASP A 164 13.65 -21.70 21.15
C ASP A 164 12.56 -22.74 21.44
N VAL A 165 11.28 -22.43 21.15
CA VAL A 165 10.18 -23.40 21.25
C VAL A 165 10.34 -24.50 20.21
N GLU A 166 10.64 -24.15 18.95
CA GLU A 166 10.88 -25.12 17.88
C GLU A 166 12.07 -26.03 18.23
N ARG A 167 13.18 -25.44 18.71
CA ARG A 167 14.36 -26.18 19.15
C ARG A 167 14.08 -27.11 20.35
N ARG A 168 13.15 -26.76 21.23
CA ARG A 168 12.72 -27.64 22.34
C ARG A 168 11.85 -28.78 21.82
N LEU A 169 10.88 -28.49 20.96
CA LEU A 169 10.02 -29.51 20.34
C LEU A 169 10.84 -30.52 19.53
N GLU A 170 11.89 -30.08 18.82
CA GLU A 170 12.80 -30.98 18.10
C GLU A 170 13.63 -31.89 19.03
N LYS A 171 13.87 -31.46 20.27
CA LYS A 171 14.60 -32.24 21.29
C LYS A 171 13.67 -33.16 22.07
N GLU A 172 12.38 -32.82 22.16
CA GLU A 172 11.39 -33.68 22.79
C GLU A 172 11.21 -34.95 21.96
N VAL A 173 11.66 -36.07 22.52
CA VAL A 173 11.58 -37.38 21.87
C VAL A 173 10.12 -37.81 21.87
N ILE A 174 9.50 -37.79 20.69
CA ILE A 174 8.14 -38.30 20.50
C ILE A 174 8.21 -39.83 20.53
N VAL A 175 7.65 -40.41 21.60
CA VAL A 175 7.51 -41.86 21.78
C VAL A 175 6.05 -42.23 21.52
N ASP A 176 5.83 -43.18 20.61
CA ASP A 176 4.49 -43.69 20.29
C ASP A 176 3.93 -44.59 21.41
N ASP A 177 2.63 -44.90 21.37
CA ASP A 177 1.92 -45.77 22.34
C ASP A 177 2.53 -47.19 22.41
N GLU A 178 3.24 -47.60 21.35
CA GLU A 178 3.99 -48.86 21.27
C GLU A 178 5.43 -48.77 21.80
N GLY A 179 5.88 -47.60 22.25
CA GLY A 179 7.21 -47.37 22.82
C GLY A 179 8.33 -47.08 21.80
N PHE A 180 8.00 -46.84 20.54
CA PHE A 180 8.99 -46.48 19.52
C PHE A 180 9.27 -44.98 19.49
N THR A 181 10.55 -44.60 19.47
CA THR A 181 11.00 -43.21 19.34
C THR A 181 11.10 -42.81 17.86
N LEU A 182 10.39 -41.76 17.44
CA LEU A 182 10.51 -41.23 16.08
C LEU A 182 11.87 -40.52 15.91
N VAL A 183 12.75 -41.05 15.04
CA VAL A 183 14.04 -40.43 14.72
C VAL A 183 13.84 -39.25 13.77
N THR A 184 13.74 -38.05 14.31
CA THR A 184 13.58 -36.80 13.53
C THR A 184 14.93 -36.21 13.07
N GLN A 185 16.04 -36.54 13.75
CA GLN A 185 17.37 -36.01 13.45
C GLN A 185 18.19 -36.98 12.59
N GLY A 186 17.96 -36.93 11.28
CA GLY A 186 18.84 -37.52 10.26
C GLY A 186 19.26 -36.46 9.24
N PRO A 187 20.39 -36.62 8.53
CA PRO A 187 20.76 -35.73 7.44
C PRO A 187 19.58 -35.60 6.49
N ALA A 188 19.12 -34.36 6.26
CA ALA A 188 17.93 -34.07 5.47
C ALA A 188 17.96 -34.91 4.19
N ALA A 189 17.00 -35.83 4.06
CA ALA A 189 16.94 -36.72 2.91
C ALA A 189 16.94 -35.84 1.66
N VAL A 190 17.99 -35.97 0.84
CA VAL A 190 18.09 -35.32 -0.45
C VAL A 190 16.95 -35.90 -1.28
N LYS A 191 15.79 -35.24 -1.28
CA LYS A 191 14.66 -35.59 -2.14
C LYS A 191 15.14 -35.39 -3.57
N GLY A 192 15.58 -36.47 -4.20
CA GLY A 192 15.85 -36.53 -5.63
C GLY A 192 14.54 -36.25 -6.36
N GLY A 193 14.32 -34.99 -6.75
CA GLY A 193 13.19 -34.61 -7.59
C GLY A 193 12.25 -33.55 -7.02
N VAL A 194 12.77 -32.40 -6.58
CA VAL A 194 12.01 -31.13 -6.72
C VAL A 194 12.99 -30.05 -7.12
N THR A 195 12.97 -29.68 -8.40
CA THR A 195 13.63 -28.48 -8.93
C THR A 195 12.98 -27.24 -8.33
N ARG A 196 13.43 -26.84 -7.13
CA ARG A 196 13.17 -25.51 -6.61
C ARG A 196 13.86 -24.52 -7.54
N ARG A 197 13.05 -23.71 -8.24
CA ARG A 197 13.53 -22.57 -9.03
C ARG A 197 14.45 -21.72 -8.14
N SER A 198 15.68 -21.57 -8.61
CA SER A 198 16.76 -20.87 -7.94
C SER A 198 16.45 -19.37 -7.85
N GLY A 199 16.03 -18.93 -6.67
CA GLY A 199 16.27 -17.57 -6.23
C GLY A 199 17.77 -17.38 -6.10
N LYS A 200 18.36 -16.57 -6.98
CA LYS A 200 19.80 -16.22 -6.99
C LYS A 200 20.24 -15.69 -5.62
N ARG A 201 20.82 -16.55 -4.79
CA ARG A 201 21.77 -16.15 -3.75
C ARG A 201 23.11 -16.76 -4.14
N LYS A 202 24.06 -15.90 -4.54
CA LYS A 202 25.47 -16.24 -4.61
C LYS A 202 25.90 -16.64 -3.19
N ARG A 203 26.06 -17.94 -2.95
CA ARG A 203 26.89 -18.46 -1.86
C ARG A 203 28.09 -19.10 -2.53
N GLU A 204 29.26 -18.54 -2.26
CA GLU A 204 30.54 -19.15 -2.57
C GLU A 204 30.66 -20.41 -1.72
N SER A 205 30.50 -21.57 -2.34
CA SER A 205 30.81 -22.85 -1.72
C SER A 205 32.29 -23.13 -1.93
N THR A 206 33.09 -23.07 -0.87
CA THR A 206 34.38 -23.74 -0.78
C THR A 206 34.14 -25.25 -0.68
N ALA A 207 33.79 -25.86 -1.81
CA ALA A 207 33.79 -27.30 -1.96
C ALA A 207 35.26 -27.75 -2.01
N THR A 208 35.77 -28.24 -0.89
CA THR A 208 37.05 -28.96 -0.83
C THR A 208 36.88 -30.28 -1.58
N THR A 209 37.21 -30.26 -2.88
CA THR A 209 37.45 -31.46 -3.65
C THR A 209 38.61 -32.20 -3.01
N VAL A 210 38.31 -33.33 -2.38
CA VAL A 210 39.28 -34.33 -1.98
C VAL A 210 39.84 -34.91 -3.27
N ASP A 211 41.00 -34.40 -3.69
CA ASP A 211 41.70 -34.82 -4.91
C ASP A 211 42.14 -36.28 -4.79
N PHE A 212 41.41 -37.15 -5.48
CA PHE A 212 41.64 -38.59 -5.59
C PHE A 212 42.66 -38.95 -6.69
N TYR A 213 43.61 -38.05 -7.01
CA TYR A 213 44.65 -38.33 -8.00
C TYR A 213 46.00 -38.66 -7.33
N ARG A 214 46.32 -39.96 -7.33
CA ARG A 214 47.67 -40.51 -7.13
C ARG A 214 48.59 -40.11 -8.30
N PHE A 215 49.05 -38.87 -8.30
CA PHE A 215 50.33 -38.54 -8.93
C PHE A 215 51.30 -38.13 -7.82
N PRO A 216 52.38 -38.91 -7.58
CA PRO A 216 53.39 -38.51 -6.61
C PRO A 216 54.08 -37.26 -7.16
N ASN A 217 53.90 -36.13 -6.49
CA ASN A 217 54.60 -34.88 -6.70
C ASN A 217 56.12 -35.10 -6.70
N LYS A 218 56.74 -35.25 -7.88
CA LYS A 218 58.20 -35.14 -8.03
C LYS A 218 58.70 -33.71 -7.78
N GLU A 219 57.83 -32.71 -7.80
CA GLU A 219 58.21 -31.31 -7.55
C GLU A 219 58.27 -30.94 -6.05
N ARG A 220 57.54 -31.63 -5.16
CA ARG A 220 57.59 -31.32 -3.71
C ARG A 220 58.91 -31.73 -3.05
N ILE A 221 59.54 -32.80 -3.54
CA ILE A 221 60.82 -33.29 -3.01
C ILE A 221 61.97 -32.31 -3.33
N MET A 222 61.89 -31.54 -4.42
CA MET A 222 62.92 -30.53 -4.72
C MET A 222 62.80 -29.24 -3.90
N GLN A 223 61.60 -28.91 -3.40
CA GLN A 223 61.42 -27.73 -2.53
C GLN A 223 61.87 -28.00 -1.09
N GLU A 224 61.59 -29.18 -0.54
CA GLU A 224 61.99 -29.51 0.83
C GLU A 224 63.52 -29.73 0.98
N ALA A 225 64.22 -30.09 -0.11
CA ALA A 225 65.68 -30.19 -0.13
C ALA A 225 66.38 -28.80 -0.20
N GLY A 226 65.67 -27.73 -0.55
CA GLY A 226 66.23 -26.37 -0.63
C GLY A 226 66.24 -25.62 0.71
N GLU A 227 65.25 -25.88 1.58
CA GLU A 227 65.02 -25.07 2.79
C GLU A 227 65.84 -25.51 4.02
N GLN A 228 66.44 -26.70 4.00
CA GLN A 228 67.29 -27.16 5.11
C GLN A 228 68.70 -26.52 5.12
N SER A 229 69.03 -25.65 4.17
CA SER A 229 70.36 -25.02 4.10
C SER A 229 70.43 -23.57 4.63
N ALA A 230 69.31 -23.00 5.12
CA ALA A 230 69.24 -21.57 5.42
C ALA A 230 68.98 -21.19 6.90
N SER A 231 68.97 -22.13 7.85
CA SER A 231 68.62 -21.82 9.26
C SER A 231 69.71 -22.11 10.30
N ASP A 232 70.98 -22.17 9.87
CA ASP A 232 72.12 -22.25 10.79
C ASP A 232 72.98 -20.99 10.66
N THR A 233 72.59 -19.91 11.34
CA THR A 233 73.55 -18.89 11.81
C THR A 233 72.93 -17.95 12.84
N THR A 234 73.43 -18.07 14.08
CA THR A 234 73.72 -16.99 15.05
C THR A 234 72.52 -16.18 15.57
N GLY A 235 72.09 -16.28 16.84
CA GLY A 235 72.82 -16.58 18.05
C GLY A 235 73.64 -15.36 18.51
N ALA A 236 73.07 -14.50 19.35
CA ALA A 236 73.69 -13.98 20.57
C ALA A 236 72.76 -12.99 21.32
N PRO A 237 72.84 -12.91 22.66
CA PRO A 237 71.94 -12.15 23.52
C PRO A 237 72.61 -10.83 23.98
N THR A 238 72.17 -10.30 25.12
CA THR A 238 72.93 -9.55 26.16
C THR A 238 72.44 -8.11 26.40
N GLU A 239 71.86 -7.93 27.61
CA GLU A 239 72.05 -6.85 28.61
C GLU A 239 71.97 -5.36 28.15
N HIS A 240 71.34 -4.42 28.86
CA HIS A 240 71.09 -4.25 30.28
C HIS A 240 69.92 -3.28 30.49
#